data_AF-A0A424HDJ9-F1
#
_entry.id   AF-A0A424HDJ9-F1
#
_cell.length_a   1.000
_cell.length_b   1.000
_cell.length_c   1.000
_cell.angle_alpha   90.00
_cell.angle_beta   90.00
_cell.angle_gamma   90.00
#
_symmetry.space_group_name_H-M   'P 1'
#
loop_
_entity.id
_entity.type
_entity.pdbx_description
1 polymer ?
#
loop_
_entity_poly.entity_id
_entity_poly.type
_entity_poly.pdbx_seq_one_letter_code
_entity_poly.pdbx_strand_id
1 'polypeptide(L)'
;MKFIREPSKIKPTRKKRVMSEEAKKAAAERLALAREKRQKNNPPKLEHVHPNVRNLEDDNPISYKNVMAWIKYNKDQIPGLRKSVRMGAKGAIARLADIEGYIRNLQTYIRTGTYVDMFYGADQEKKVRYRTIVPAGVVSDKY
;
A
#
# COMPACT_ATOMS: atom_id res chain seq x y z
N MET A 1 -26.22 -51.92 -4.24
CA MET A 1 -27.21 -50.82 -4.13
C MET A 1 -26.49 -49.48 -4.35
N LYS A 2 -26.72 -48.76 -5.46
CA LYS A 2 -26.19 -47.40 -5.66
C LYS A 2 -27.22 -46.40 -5.14
N PHE A 3 -26.93 -45.72 -4.03
CA PHE A 3 -27.75 -44.61 -3.53
C PHE A 3 -27.56 -43.39 -4.44
N ILE A 4 -28.46 -43.19 -5.40
CA ILE A 4 -28.53 -41.97 -6.19
C ILE A 4 -29.31 -40.95 -5.34
N ARG A 5 -28.62 -39.93 -4.81
CA ARG A 5 -29.28 -38.81 -4.13
C ARG A 5 -30.05 -38.00 -5.17
N GLU A 6 -31.35 -37.79 -4.96
CA GLU A 6 -32.15 -36.91 -5.81
C GLU A 6 -31.61 -35.47 -5.79
N PRO A 7 -31.63 -34.74 -6.92
CA PRO A 7 -31.16 -33.37 -6.96
C PRO A 7 -32.05 -32.48 -6.09
N SER A 8 -31.43 -31.78 -5.14
CA SER A 8 -32.16 -30.85 -4.27
C SER A 8 -32.72 -29.68 -5.09
N LYS A 9 -33.96 -29.27 -4.80
CA LYS A 9 -34.60 -28.12 -5.44
C LYS A 9 -33.88 -26.83 -5.01
N ILE A 10 -32.94 -26.35 -5.82
CA ILE A 10 -32.22 -25.09 -5.59
C ILE A 10 -33.19 -23.93 -5.85
N LYS A 11 -33.43 -23.09 -4.85
CA LYS A 11 -34.28 -21.89 -5.00
C LYS A 11 -33.63 -20.91 -5.99
N PRO A 12 -34.38 -20.30 -6.91
CA PRO A 12 -33.82 -19.35 -7.87
C PRO A 12 -33.25 -18.12 -7.16
N THR A 13 -32.05 -17.69 -7.54
CA THR A 13 -31.41 -16.48 -7.02
C THR A 13 -32.19 -15.23 -7.44
N ARG A 14 -32.47 -14.33 -6.48
CA ARG A 14 -33.16 -13.06 -6.75
C ARG A 14 -32.40 -12.24 -7.80
N LYS A 15 -33.13 -11.68 -8.79
CA LYS A 15 -32.55 -10.77 -9.79
C LYS A 15 -31.91 -9.55 -9.10
N LYS A 16 -30.71 -9.18 -9.54
CA LYS A 16 -30.01 -7.98 -9.04
C LYS A 16 -30.83 -6.74 -9.42
N ARG A 17 -31.07 -5.85 -8.46
CA ARG A 17 -31.73 -4.55 -8.73
C ARG A 17 -30.79 -3.70 -9.59
N VAL A 18 -31.24 -3.28 -10.76
CA VAL A 18 -30.52 -2.35 -11.63
C VAL A 18 -31.04 -0.94 -11.30
N MET A 19 -30.13 -0.06 -10.88
CA MET A 19 -30.46 1.35 -10.60
C MET A 19 -30.63 2.13 -11.89
N SER A 20 -31.61 3.05 -11.94
CA SER A 20 -31.70 4.07 -13.00
C SER A 20 -30.49 5.01 -12.93
N GLU A 21 -30.13 5.63 -14.06
CA GLU A 21 -28.97 6.54 -14.14
C GLU A 21 -29.07 7.73 -13.17
N GLU A 22 -30.27 8.26 -12.97
CA GLU A 22 -30.55 9.35 -12.03
C GLU A 22 -30.33 8.93 -10.57
N ALA A 23 -30.77 7.71 -10.22
CA ALA A 23 -30.61 7.17 -8.88
C ALA A 23 -29.13 6.88 -8.56
N LYS A 24 -28.31 6.52 -9.57
CA LYS A 24 -26.85 6.37 -9.42
C LYS A 24 -26.17 7.71 -9.13
N LYS A 25 -26.54 8.78 -9.84
CA LYS A 25 -26.01 10.14 -9.62
C LYS A 25 -26.35 10.66 -8.22
N ALA A 26 -27.62 10.58 -7.83
CA ALA A 26 -28.06 10.99 -6.49
C ALA A 26 -27.38 10.16 -5.37
N ALA A 27 -27.13 8.86 -5.60
CA ALA A 27 -26.37 8.04 -4.66
C ALA A 27 -24.90 8.47 -4.57
N ALA A 28 -24.26 8.81 -5.69
CA ALA A 28 -22.88 9.30 -5.71
C ALA A 28 -22.73 10.63 -4.97
N GLU A 29 -23.64 11.58 -5.18
CA GLU A 29 -23.67 12.87 -4.49
C GLU A 29 -23.85 12.71 -2.97
N ARG A 30 -24.78 11.85 -2.55
CA ARG A 30 -24.97 11.51 -1.12
C ARG A 30 -23.72 10.88 -0.50
N LEU A 31 -23.05 10.02 -1.26
CA LEU A 31 -21.82 9.36 -0.82
C LEU A 31 -20.66 10.35 -0.69
N ALA A 32 -20.55 11.34 -1.60
CA ALA A 32 -19.57 12.41 -1.53
C ALA A 32 -19.80 13.29 -0.30
N LEU A 33 -21.02 13.76 -0.10
CA LEU A 33 -21.39 14.60 1.04
C LEU A 33 -21.21 13.87 2.39
N ALA A 34 -21.45 12.56 2.42
CA ALA A 34 -21.16 11.72 3.59
C ALA A 34 -19.65 11.56 3.84
N ARG A 35 -18.82 11.46 2.79
CA ARG A 35 -17.36 11.40 2.93
C ARG A 35 -16.78 12.72 3.46
N GLU A 36 -17.27 13.85 2.97
CA GLU A 36 -16.87 15.18 3.44
C GLU A 36 -17.23 15.39 4.92
N LYS A 37 -18.48 15.05 5.31
CA LYS A 37 -18.91 15.07 6.72
C LYS A 37 -18.04 14.17 7.60
N ARG A 38 -17.66 12.98 7.11
CA ARG A 38 -16.77 12.06 7.84
C ARG A 38 -15.37 12.62 8.01
N GLN A 39 -14.81 13.25 6.97
CA GLN A 39 -13.48 13.87 7.02
C GLN A 39 -13.43 15.06 7.97
N LYS A 40 -14.50 15.87 8.03
CA LYS A 40 -14.59 17.03 8.93
C LYS A 40 -14.78 16.63 10.40
N ASN A 41 -15.63 15.65 10.69
CA ASN A 41 -15.98 15.28 12.07
C ASN A 41 -15.00 14.29 12.71
N ASN A 42 -14.35 13.44 11.93
CA ASN A 42 -13.31 12.55 12.39
C ASN A 42 -12.17 12.57 11.38
N PRO A 43 -11.28 13.57 11.46
CA PRO A 43 -10.05 13.57 10.68
C PRO A 43 -9.40 12.19 10.88
N PRO A 44 -9.09 11.45 9.81
CA PRO A 44 -8.63 10.08 9.92
C PRO A 44 -7.45 10.02 10.89
N LYS A 45 -7.70 9.47 12.08
CA LYS A 45 -6.67 9.31 13.08
C LYS A 45 -5.71 8.24 12.55
N LEU A 46 -4.59 8.72 12.00
CA LEU A 46 -3.44 7.91 11.62
C LEU A 46 -2.72 7.39 12.88
N GLU A 47 -3.43 6.72 13.79
CA GLU A 47 -2.89 6.17 15.04
C GLU A 47 -1.90 5.03 14.80
N HIS A 48 -2.08 4.31 13.69
CA HIS A 48 -1.16 3.27 13.24
C HIS A 48 0.12 3.81 12.59
N VAL A 49 0.19 5.13 12.34
CA VAL A 49 1.34 5.79 11.74
C VAL A 49 2.22 6.34 12.85
N HIS A 50 3.51 6.03 12.78
CA HIS A 50 4.48 6.52 13.75
C HIS A 50 4.48 8.06 13.79
N PRO A 51 4.56 8.69 14.98
CA PRO A 51 4.51 10.14 15.12
C PRO A 51 5.50 10.89 14.21
N ASN A 52 6.73 10.39 14.09
CA ASN A 52 7.74 10.99 13.21
C ASN A 52 7.29 11.07 11.76
N VAL A 53 6.64 10.04 11.23
CA VAL A 53 6.17 10.00 9.83
C VAL A 53 4.92 10.86 9.65
N ARG A 54 4.07 10.90 10.69
CA ARG A 54 2.84 11.69 10.69
C ARG A 54 3.10 13.20 10.74
N ASN A 55 4.17 13.61 11.41
CA ASN A 55 4.53 15.02 11.58
C ASN A 55 5.42 15.54 10.43
N LEU A 56 5.81 14.69 9.47
CA LEU A 56 6.54 15.13 8.28
C LEU A 56 5.63 15.98 7.39
N GLU A 57 6.23 17.02 6.80
CA GLU A 57 5.59 17.84 5.78
C GLU A 57 5.34 17.04 4.48
N ASP A 58 4.32 17.45 3.73
CA ASP A 58 3.92 16.81 2.48
C ASP A 58 5.03 16.85 1.40
N ASP A 59 5.91 17.85 1.45
CA ASP A 59 7.05 18.01 0.52
C ASP A 59 8.20 17.03 0.80
N ASN A 60 8.24 16.43 2.00
CA ASN A 60 9.26 15.44 2.31
C ASN A 60 9.13 14.24 1.34
N PRO A 61 10.23 13.78 0.71
CA PRO A 61 10.18 12.65 -0.21
C PRO A 61 9.58 11.39 0.41
N ILE A 62 9.81 11.16 1.70
CA ILE A 62 9.34 9.99 2.47
C ILE A 62 8.17 10.37 3.40
N SER A 63 7.40 11.40 3.01
CA SER A 63 6.14 11.74 3.67
C SER A 63 5.15 10.58 3.58
N TYR A 64 4.24 10.49 4.55
CA TYR A 64 3.20 9.44 4.58
C TYR A 64 2.44 9.34 3.25
N LYS A 65 2.12 10.50 2.64
CA LYS A 65 1.43 10.62 1.36
C LYS A 65 2.19 9.94 0.22
N ASN A 66 3.49 10.23 0.09
CA ASN A 66 4.34 9.68 -0.95
C ASN A 66 4.53 8.17 -0.76
N VAL A 67 4.80 7.73 0.47
CA VAL A 67 4.96 6.30 0.78
C VAL A 67 3.69 5.51 0.49
N MET A 68 2.52 6.05 0.83
CA MET A 68 1.24 5.40 0.51
C MET A 68 0.98 5.33 -1.00
N ALA A 69 1.40 6.36 -1.76
CA ALA A 69 1.33 6.33 -3.21
C ALA A 69 2.25 5.24 -3.80
N TRP A 70 3.46 5.07 -3.28
CA TRP A 70 4.39 4.02 -3.72
C TRP A 70 3.87 2.62 -3.39
N ILE A 71 3.30 2.41 -2.21
CA ILE A 71 2.68 1.13 -1.85
C ILE A 71 1.56 0.79 -2.83
N LYS A 72 0.73 1.78 -3.20
CA LYS A 72 -0.37 1.57 -4.15
C LYS A 72 0.18 1.19 -5.52
N TYR A 73 1.11 1.97 -6.06
CA TYR A 73 1.76 1.72 -7.35
C TYR A 73 2.35 0.29 -7.41
N ASN A 74 3.11 -0.10 -6.39
CA ASN A 74 3.74 -1.42 -6.33
C ASN A 74 2.71 -2.56 -6.20
N LYS A 75 1.61 -2.36 -5.47
CA LYS A 75 0.51 -3.34 -5.40
C LYS A 75 -0.19 -3.56 -6.73
N ASP A 76 -0.34 -2.50 -7.53
CA ASP A 76 -0.95 -2.59 -8.86
C ASP A 76 -0.09 -3.41 -9.84
N GLN A 77 1.23 -3.51 -9.62
CA GLN A 77 2.15 -4.31 -10.43
C GLN A 77 2.14 -5.83 -10.11
N ILE A 78 1.81 -6.20 -8.86
CA ILE A 78 1.88 -7.59 -8.38
C ILE A 78 1.10 -8.58 -9.27
N PRO A 79 -0.15 -8.32 -9.68
CA PRO A 79 -0.90 -9.27 -10.52
C PRO A 79 -0.21 -9.58 -11.85
N GLY A 80 0.40 -8.56 -12.47
CA GLY A 80 1.18 -8.70 -13.69
C GLY A 80 2.41 -9.57 -13.49
N LEU A 81 3.18 -9.30 -12.43
CA LEU A 81 4.37 -10.10 -12.09
C LEU A 81 4.03 -11.54 -11.74
N ARG A 82 2.94 -11.78 -10.99
CA ARG A 82 2.45 -13.14 -10.70
C ARG A 82 2.07 -13.89 -11.97
N LYS A 83 1.47 -13.21 -12.95
CA LYS A 83 1.23 -13.82 -14.27
C LYS A 83 2.55 -14.19 -14.96
N SER A 84 3.53 -13.29 -14.97
CA SER A 84 4.86 -13.56 -15.56
C SER A 84 5.61 -14.71 -14.89
N VAL A 85 5.50 -14.85 -13.56
CA VAL A 85 6.04 -16.01 -12.82
C VAL A 85 5.39 -17.30 -13.30
N ARG A 86 4.06 -17.34 -13.44
CA ARG A 86 3.35 -18.53 -13.96
C ARG A 86 3.73 -18.88 -15.40
N MET A 87 4.08 -17.87 -16.20
CA MET A 87 4.57 -18.08 -17.58
C MET A 87 6.05 -18.47 -17.65
N GLY A 88 6.76 -18.57 -16.52
CA GLY A 88 8.18 -18.95 -16.50
C GLY A 88 9.11 -17.86 -17.07
N ALA A 89 8.69 -16.59 -17.09
CA ALA A 89 9.52 -15.52 -17.61
C ALA A 89 10.81 -15.35 -16.78
N LYS A 90 11.95 -15.26 -17.45
CA LYS A 90 13.27 -15.14 -16.81
C LYS A 90 13.31 -13.95 -15.87
N GLY A 91 13.69 -14.19 -14.61
CA GLY A 91 13.82 -13.17 -13.58
C GLY A 91 12.49 -12.68 -12.98
N ALA A 92 11.33 -13.22 -13.39
CA ALA A 92 10.04 -12.78 -12.86
C ALA A 92 9.88 -13.07 -11.36
N ILE A 93 10.45 -14.17 -10.86
CA ILE A 93 10.43 -14.53 -9.43
C ILE A 93 11.19 -13.48 -8.61
N ALA A 94 12.39 -13.10 -9.07
CA ALA A 94 13.21 -12.10 -8.41
C ALA A 94 12.50 -10.74 -8.36
N ARG A 95 11.92 -10.29 -9.48
CA ARG A 95 11.15 -9.03 -9.51
C ARG A 95 9.93 -9.05 -8.59
N LEU A 96 9.21 -10.17 -8.52
CA LEU A 96 8.07 -10.30 -7.62
C LEU A 96 8.50 -10.22 -6.16
N ALA A 97 9.57 -10.94 -5.80
CA ALA A 97 10.12 -10.94 -4.44
C ALA A 97 10.65 -9.56 -4.03
N ASP A 98 11.27 -8.83 -4.95
CA ASP A 98 11.76 -7.47 -4.74
C ASP A 98 10.60 -6.50 -4.42
N ILE A 99 9.56 -6.48 -5.26
CA ILE A 99 8.38 -5.62 -5.02
C ILE A 99 7.65 -6.00 -3.73
N GLU A 100 7.46 -7.28 -3.46
CA GLU A 100 6.82 -7.74 -2.22
C GLU A 100 7.67 -7.40 -0.98
N GLY A 101 9.00 -7.44 -1.11
CA GLY A 101 9.96 -6.97 -0.11
C GLY A 101 9.82 -5.48 0.16
N TYR A 102 9.85 -4.66 -0.89
CA TYR A 102 9.74 -3.21 -0.80
C TYR A 102 8.43 -2.78 -0.12
N ILE A 103 7.29 -3.38 -0.50
CA ILE A 103 6.00 -3.08 0.15
C ILE A 103 6.05 -3.37 1.65
N ARG A 104 6.64 -4.49 2.06
CA ARG A 104 6.77 -4.86 3.49
C ARG A 104 7.61 -3.85 4.26
N ASN A 105 8.69 -3.37 3.65
CA ASN A 105 9.58 -2.39 4.26
C ASN A 105 8.90 -1.03 4.39
N LEU A 106 8.21 -0.56 3.36
CA LEU A 106 7.41 0.68 3.41
C LEU A 106 6.31 0.62 4.48
N GLN A 107 5.61 -0.52 4.62
CA GLN A 107 4.62 -0.71 5.68
C GLN A 107 5.26 -0.71 7.08
N THR A 108 6.46 -1.27 7.20
CA THR A 108 7.22 -1.26 8.45
C THR A 108 7.68 0.15 8.81
N TYR A 109 8.10 0.95 7.83
CA TYR A 109 8.40 2.37 8.01
C TYR A 109 7.21 3.15 8.55
N ILE A 110 6.00 2.95 7.99
CA ILE A 110 4.80 3.64 8.48
C ILE A 110 4.53 3.31 9.95
N ARG A 111 4.71 2.05 10.35
CA ARG A 111 4.44 1.57 11.72
C ARG A 111 5.51 1.99 12.73
N THR A 112 6.78 1.93 12.35
CA THR A 112 7.93 2.10 13.27
C THR A 112 8.63 3.44 13.16
N GLY A 113 8.41 4.17 12.06
CA GLY A 113 9.09 5.41 11.73
C GLY A 113 10.54 5.25 11.23
N THR A 114 11.05 4.02 11.13
CA THR A 114 12.43 3.76 10.69
C THR A 114 12.45 3.26 9.26
N TYR A 115 13.18 3.96 8.39
CA TYR A 115 13.36 3.58 7.00
C TYR A 115 14.58 2.66 6.86
N VAL A 116 14.41 1.47 6.29
CA VAL A 116 15.45 0.42 6.27
C VAL A 116 16.10 0.30 4.89
N ASP A 117 15.39 0.66 3.82
CA ASP A 117 15.88 0.49 2.45
C ASP A 117 16.94 1.53 2.07
N MET A 118 17.84 1.13 1.16
CA MET A 118 18.85 2.02 0.58
C MET A 118 18.33 2.85 -0.59
N PHE A 119 17.12 2.57 -1.06
CA PHE A 119 16.48 3.24 -2.19
C PHE A 119 15.05 3.63 -1.84
N TYR A 120 14.54 4.68 -2.48
CA TYR A 120 13.18 5.18 -2.31
C TYR A 120 12.60 5.67 -3.65
N GLY A 121 11.28 5.82 -3.72
CA GLY A 121 10.57 6.17 -4.95
C GLY A 121 9.53 5.13 -5.35
N ALA A 122 8.83 5.37 -6.46
CA ALA A 122 7.83 4.43 -6.96
C ALA A 122 8.49 3.15 -7.50
N ASP A 123 9.60 3.32 -8.23
CA ASP A 123 10.41 2.26 -8.83
C ASP A 123 11.79 2.12 -8.15
N GLN A 124 11.91 2.58 -6.90
CA GLN A 124 13.18 2.60 -6.15
C GLN A 124 14.28 3.42 -6.86
N GLU A 125 13.92 4.46 -7.62
CA GLU A 125 14.87 5.14 -8.50
C GLU A 125 15.86 6.07 -7.77
N LYS A 126 15.57 6.48 -6.52
CA LYS A 126 16.41 7.41 -5.74
C LYS A 126 17.16 6.67 -4.65
N LYS A 127 18.42 7.04 -4.42
CA LYS A 127 19.27 6.45 -3.39
C LYS A 127 19.22 7.24 -2.07
N VAL A 128 19.08 6.54 -0.95
CA VAL A 128 19.23 7.08 0.39
C VAL A 128 20.72 7.34 0.65
N ARG A 129 21.04 8.55 1.14
CA ARG A 129 22.41 8.92 1.53
C ARG A 129 22.50 8.98 3.04
N TYR A 130 23.53 8.34 3.58
CA TYR A 130 23.86 8.45 5.00
C TYR A 130 24.77 9.66 5.21
N ARG A 131 24.54 10.39 6.30
CA ARG A 131 25.40 11.48 6.76
C ARG A 131 25.92 11.11 8.15
N THR A 132 27.22 11.16 8.34
CA THR A 132 27.84 11.05 9.66
C THR A 132 27.50 12.30 10.47
N ILE A 133 26.79 12.13 11.58
CA ILE A 133 26.39 13.22 12.47
C ILE A 133 27.46 13.44 13.55
N VAL A 134 28.05 12.35 14.04
CA VAL A 134 29.09 12.36 15.08
C VAL A 134 30.30 11.60 14.53
N PRO A 135 31.48 12.25 14.40
CA PRO A 135 32.70 11.57 14.02
C PRO A 135 33.14 10.61 15.14
N ALA A 136 33.81 9.51 14.78
CA ALA A 136 34.50 8.69 15.77
C ALA A 136 35.51 9.58 16.50
N GLY A 137 35.50 9.54 17.85
CA GLY A 137 36.26 10.46 18.69
C GLY A 137 37.71 10.62 18.22
N VAL A 138 38.22 11.85 18.34
CA VAL A 138 39.60 12.21 17.98
C VAL A 138 40.54 11.22 18.68
N VAL A 139 41.19 10.35 17.90
CA VAL A 139 42.33 9.57 18.41
C VAL A 139 43.40 10.62 18.72
N SER A 140 43.72 10.81 19.99
CA SER A 140 44.78 11.75 20.36
C SER A 140 46.11 11.18 19.87
N ASP A 141 46.66 11.77 18.81
CA ASP A 141 48.03 11.52 18.34
C ASP A 141 49.05 12.05 19.34
N LYS A 142 49.19 11.38 20.48
CA LYS A 142 50.28 11.58 21.43
C LYS A 142 51.03 10.26 21.62
N TYR A 143 51.99 10.04 20.74
CA TYR A 143 53.26 9.38 21.04
C TYR A 143 54.37 10.39 20.78
#